data_AF-A0A672IVZ7-F1
#
_entry.id   AF-A0A672IVZ7-F1
#
_cell.length_a   1.000
_cell.length_b   1.000
_cell.length_c   1.000
_cell.angle_alpha   90.00
_cell.angle_beta   90.00
_cell.angle_gamma   90.00
#
_symmetry.space_group_name_H-M   'P 1'
#
loop_
_entity.id
_entity.type
_entity.pdbx_description
1 polymer ?
#
loop_
_entity_poly.entity_id
_entity_poly.type
_entity_poly.pdbx_seq_one_letter_code
_entity_poly.pdbx_strand_id
1 'polypeptide(L)'
;MQGLLSILRRLKQSPDQEVRLLLLGLDNAGKTTLLKQLAAEDITHITPTQGFNIKSMQSAGFKLNVWDIGGQRKIRPYWKNYFENTDVLIYVIDSSDRKRFEETSLELSELLDGEELAGVPLLIFANKQDLLTASTPRSWPSAPPAHHPDRMWQVQACSAVTAEGVQENWENDHLATLR
;
A
#
# COMPACT_ATOMS: atom_id res chain seq x y z
N MET A 1 13.04 -6.14 9.53
CA MET A 1 11.64 -5.81 9.19
C MET A 1 11.22 -6.71 8.05
N GLN A 2 10.04 -7.30 8.14
CA GLN A 2 9.49 -8.24 7.17
C GLN A 2 8.76 -7.44 6.08
N GLY A 3 9.30 -7.34 4.86
CA GLY A 3 8.72 -6.58 3.73
C GLY A 3 7.65 -7.36 2.94
N LEU A 4 7.18 -6.82 1.80
CA LEU A 4 6.17 -7.45 0.94
C LEU A 4 6.54 -8.89 0.57
N LEU A 5 7.79 -9.16 0.17
CA LEU A 5 8.19 -10.53 -0.19
C LEU A 5 7.99 -11.54 0.94
N SER A 6 8.14 -11.12 2.20
CA SER A 6 7.91 -12.00 3.34
C SER A 6 6.42 -12.33 3.51
N ILE A 7 5.54 -11.37 3.18
CA ILE A 7 4.09 -11.59 3.10
C ILE A 7 3.79 -12.57 1.96
N LEU A 8 4.34 -12.32 0.77
CA LEU A 8 4.10 -13.15 -0.43
C LEU A 8 4.55 -14.61 -0.24
N ARG A 9 5.75 -14.84 0.32
CA ARG A 9 6.24 -16.19 0.60
C ARG A 9 5.43 -16.93 1.65
N ARG A 10 4.77 -16.23 2.58
CA ARG A 10 3.84 -16.86 3.53
C ARG A 10 2.51 -17.22 2.88
N LEU A 11 2.03 -16.38 1.97
CA LEU A 11 0.75 -16.58 1.29
C LEU A 11 0.81 -17.68 0.23
N LYS A 12 1.94 -17.85 -0.45
CA LYS A 12 2.03 -18.68 -1.66
C LYS A 12 3.19 -19.68 -1.56
N GLN A 13 2.87 -20.94 -1.81
CA GLN A 13 3.83 -22.05 -1.84
C GLN A 13 4.53 -22.20 -3.19
N SER A 14 4.00 -21.58 -4.26
CA SER A 14 4.56 -21.61 -5.61
C SER A 14 4.79 -20.20 -6.16
N PRO A 15 5.96 -19.88 -6.74
CA PRO A 15 6.24 -18.60 -7.40
C PRO A 15 5.32 -18.31 -8.60
N ASP A 16 4.83 -19.35 -9.27
CA ASP A 16 4.00 -19.21 -10.48
C ASP A 16 2.57 -18.74 -10.19
N GLN A 17 2.16 -18.70 -8.91
CA GLN A 17 0.83 -18.26 -8.54
C GLN A 17 0.72 -16.74 -8.62
N GLU A 18 -0.28 -16.27 -9.37
CA GLU A 18 -0.59 -14.85 -9.45
C GLU A 18 -1.03 -14.30 -8.10
N VAL A 19 -0.50 -13.13 -7.75
CA VAL A 19 -0.85 -12.40 -6.53
C VAL A 19 -1.60 -11.12 -6.92
N ARG A 20 -2.81 -10.96 -6.42
CA ARG A 20 -3.61 -9.75 -6.57
C ARG A 20 -3.32 -8.76 -5.45
N LEU A 21 -2.70 -7.65 -5.80
CA LEU A 21 -2.43 -6.53 -4.90
C LEU A 21 -3.48 -5.44 -5.15
N LEU A 22 -4.19 -5.02 -4.10
CA LEU A 22 -5.15 -3.92 -4.19
C LEU A 22 -4.51 -2.65 -3.63
N LEU A 23 -4.36 -1.60 -4.44
CA LEU A 23 -3.67 -0.37 -4.08
C LEU A 23 -4.69 0.76 -3.84
N LEU A 24 -4.89 1.12 -2.57
CA LEU A 24 -5.85 2.11 -2.09
C LEU A 24 -5.17 3.24 -1.29
N GLY A 25 -5.96 4.24 -0.92
CA GLY A 25 -5.53 5.48 -0.27
C GLY A 25 -6.19 6.69 -0.88
N LEU A 26 -6.13 7.84 -0.20
CA LEU A 26 -6.76 9.07 -0.69
C LEU A 26 -6.18 9.52 -2.03
N ASP A 27 -6.91 10.39 -2.72
CA ASP A 27 -6.38 11.14 -3.85
C ASP A 27 -5.12 11.93 -3.44
N ASN A 28 -4.19 12.06 -4.39
CA ASN A 28 -2.89 12.70 -4.18
C ASN A 28 -1.95 12.01 -3.16
N ALA A 29 -2.31 10.84 -2.60
CA ALA A 29 -1.42 10.10 -1.71
C ALA A 29 -0.12 9.59 -2.38
N GLY A 30 -0.11 9.50 -3.72
CA GLY A 30 1.04 9.07 -4.51
C GLY A 30 1.00 7.59 -4.94
N LYS A 31 -0.19 6.97 -4.97
CA LYS A 31 -0.41 5.57 -5.38
C LYS A 31 0.17 5.24 -6.76
N THR A 32 -0.23 5.98 -7.79
CA THR A 32 0.24 5.77 -9.15
C THR A 32 1.74 6.04 -9.30
N THR A 33 2.27 7.04 -8.59
CA THR A 33 3.72 7.32 -8.53
C THR A 33 4.47 6.14 -7.92
N LEU A 34 4.00 5.61 -6.78
CA LEU A 34 4.58 4.45 -6.12
C LEU A 34 4.58 3.23 -7.04
N LEU A 35 3.44 2.93 -7.68
CA LEU A 35 3.32 1.80 -8.60
C LEU A 35 4.28 1.94 -9.80
N LYS A 36 4.35 3.12 -10.41
CA LYS A 36 5.29 3.37 -11.51
C LYS A 36 6.74 3.28 -11.06
N GLN A 37 7.07 3.78 -9.87
CA GLN A 37 8.41 3.67 -9.30
C GLN A 37 8.83 2.20 -9.10
N LEU A 38 7.91 1.37 -8.59
CA LEU A 38 8.10 -0.07 -8.45
C LEU A 38 8.23 -0.80 -9.78
N ALA A 39 7.53 -0.32 -10.81
CA ALA A 39 7.61 -0.84 -12.17
C ALA A 39 8.80 -0.29 -12.97
N ALA A 40 9.68 0.53 -12.36
CA ALA A 40 10.77 1.24 -13.03
C ALA A 40 10.31 2.08 -14.24
N GLU A 41 9.17 2.75 -14.09
CA GLU A 41 8.52 3.57 -15.11
C GLU A 41 8.69 5.06 -14.88
N ASP A 42 8.46 5.84 -15.94
CA ASP A 42 8.52 7.29 -15.89
C ASP A 42 7.44 7.89 -14.97
N ILE A 43 7.91 8.57 -13.93
CA ILE A 43 7.10 9.27 -12.93
C ILE A 43 6.98 10.78 -13.17
N THR A 44 7.58 11.33 -14.24
CA THR A 44 7.57 12.78 -14.49
C THR A 44 6.18 13.34 -14.73
N HIS A 45 5.32 12.56 -15.38
CA HIS A 45 3.94 12.94 -15.68
C HIS A 45 2.96 11.94 -15.06
N ILE A 46 2.28 12.38 -14.00
CA ILE A 46 1.24 11.63 -13.29
C ILE A 46 -0.06 12.43 -13.35
N THR A 47 -1.12 11.81 -13.83
CA THR A 47 -2.47 12.36 -13.81
C THR A 47 -3.33 11.59 -12.79
N PRO A 48 -4.36 12.22 -12.19
CA PRO A 48 -5.28 11.51 -11.31
C PRO A 48 -5.95 10.33 -12.02
N THR A 49 -5.89 9.13 -11.43
CA THR A 49 -6.56 7.95 -11.95
C THR A 49 -8.07 8.16 -12.01
N GLN A 50 -8.68 7.91 -13.18
CA GLN A 50 -10.13 7.89 -13.37
C GLN A 50 -10.61 6.43 -13.31
N GLY A 51 -11.28 6.06 -12.23
CA GLY A 51 -11.67 4.67 -12.00
C GLY A 51 -10.49 3.83 -11.49
N PHE A 52 -9.87 3.04 -12.37
CA PHE A 52 -8.79 2.11 -12.00
C PHE A 52 -7.77 1.89 -13.14
N ASN A 53 -6.59 1.42 -12.76
CA ASN A 53 -5.58 0.88 -13.67
C ASN A 53 -5.10 -0.49 -13.15
N ILE A 54 -4.82 -1.43 -14.06
CA ILE A 54 -4.25 -2.74 -13.71
C ILE A 54 -2.84 -2.81 -14.26
N LYS A 55 -1.89 -3.18 -13.40
CA LYS A 55 -0.50 -3.38 -13.77
C LYS A 55 -0.05 -4.78 -13.42
N SER A 56 0.35 -5.55 -14.42
CA SER A 56 1.06 -6.81 -14.21
C SER A 56 2.56 -6.57 -14.16
N MET A 57 3.23 -7.10 -13.15
CA MET A 57 4.69 -7.02 -12.99
C MET A 57 5.25 -8.31 -12.38
N GLN A 58 6.51 -8.61 -12.65
CA GLN A 58 7.22 -9.72 -12.00
C GLN A 58 8.12 -9.16 -10.89
N SER A 59 8.11 -9.78 -9.72
CA SER A 59 9.04 -9.43 -8.64
C SER A 59 9.38 -10.67 -7.82
N ALA A 60 10.68 -10.94 -7.64
CA ALA A 60 11.20 -12.07 -6.87
C ALA A 60 10.55 -13.43 -7.20
N GLY A 61 10.27 -13.67 -8.49
CA GLY A 61 9.63 -14.90 -8.96
C GLY A 61 8.11 -14.93 -8.86
N PHE A 62 7.46 -13.92 -8.25
CA PHE A 62 6.01 -13.79 -8.22
C PHE A 62 5.48 -12.98 -9.40
N LYS A 63 4.34 -13.41 -9.95
CA LYS A 63 3.54 -12.61 -10.88
C LYS A 63 2.53 -11.77 -10.09
N LEU A 64 2.74 -10.47 -10.07
CA LEU A 64 1.92 -9.51 -9.32
C LEU A 64 0.96 -8.80 -10.26
N ASN A 65 -0.32 -8.71 -9.87
CA ASN A 65 -1.32 -7.90 -10.53
C ASN A 65 -1.78 -6.81 -9.57
N VAL A 66 -1.34 -5.57 -9.80
CA VAL A 66 -1.66 -4.41 -8.96
C VAL A 66 -2.87 -3.68 -9.53
N TRP A 67 -3.90 -3.53 -8.71
CA TRP A 67 -5.11 -2.77 -9.00
C TRP A 67 -5.00 -1.39 -8.35
N ASP A 68 -4.53 -0.40 -9.12
CA ASP A 68 -4.45 1.02 -8.69
C ASP A 68 -5.80 1.68 -8.87
N ILE A 69 -6.48 1.94 -7.76
CA ILE A 69 -7.83 2.52 -7.76
C ILE A 69 -7.75 4.02 -7.45
N GLY A 70 -8.50 4.85 -8.16
CA GLY A 70 -8.57 6.28 -7.87
C GLY A 70 -9.10 6.54 -6.45
N GLY A 71 -8.57 7.58 -5.81
CA GLY A 71 -8.84 7.88 -4.39
C GLY A 71 -9.70 9.11 -4.15
N GLN A 72 -10.28 9.70 -5.19
CA GLN A 72 -11.10 10.89 -5.06
C GLN A 72 -12.38 10.54 -4.29
N ARG A 73 -12.77 11.39 -3.33
CA ARG A 73 -13.93 11.15 -2.45
C ARG A 73 -15.18 10.66 -3.17
N LYS A 74 -15.48 11.19 -4.36
CA LYS A 74 -16.66 10.81 -5.17
C LYS A 74 -16.66 9.35 -5.64
N ILE A 75 -15.49 8.70 -5.72
CA ILE A 75 -15.38 7.34 -6.26
C ILE A 75 -14.99 6.28 -5.21
N ARG A 76 -14.62 6.68 -4.00
CA ARG A 76 -14.32 5.74 -2.90
C ARG A 76 -15.45 4.74 -2.58
N PRO A 77 -16.75 5.09 -2.70
CA PRO A 77 -17.83 4.10 -2.54
C PRO A 77 -17.76 2.91 -3.51
N TYR A 78 -17.02 3.02 -4.61
CA TYR A 78 -16.81 1.94 -5.58
C TYR A 78 -15.56 1.09 -5.29
N TRP A 79 -14.75 1.41 -4.27
CA TRP A 79 -13.60 0.59 -3.88
C TRP A 79 -13.99 -0.86 -3.59
N LYS A 80 -15.16 -1.08 -2.98
CA LYS A 80 -15.70 -2.40 -2.69
C LYS A 80 -15.86 -3.32 -3.90
N ASN A 81 -15.99 -2.75 -5.10
CA ASN A 81 -16.08 -3.53 -6.33
C ASN A 81 -14.77 -4.25 -6.68
N TYR A 82 -13.68 -3.99 -5.94
CA TYR A 82 -12.35 -4.54 -6.21
C TYR A 82 -11.81 -5.42 -5.08
N PHE A 83 -12.55 -5.61 -3.99
CA PHE A 83 -12.09 -6.34 -2.80
C PHE A 83 -11.94 -7.84 -3.04
N GLU A 84 -12.85 -8.44 -3.80
CA GLU A 84 -12.83 -9.87 -4.07
C GLU A 84 -11.46 -10.35 -4.61
N ASN A 85 -11.03 -11.50 -4.10
CA ASN A 85 -9.77 -12.17 -4.44
C ASN A 85 -8.50 -11.37 -4.14
N THR A 86 -8.56 -10.33 -3.30
CA THR A 86 -7.37 -9.55 -2.89
C THR A 86 -6.47 -10.41 -1.99
N ASP A 87 -5.23 -10.64 -2.42
CA ASP A 87 -4.24 -11.37 -1.62
C ASP A 87 -3.53 -10.44 -0.62
N VAL A 88 -3.29 -9.18 -0.99
CA VAL A 88 -2.66 -8.16 -0.13
C VAL A 88 -3.28 -6.79 -0.41
N LEU A 89 -3.62 -6.07 0.66
CA LEU A 89 -4.03 -4.67 0.60
C LEU A 89 -2.79 -3.78 0.78
N ILE A 90 -2.54 -2.89 -0.17
CA ILE A 90 -1.56 -1.82 -0.06
C ILE A 90 -2.31 -0.51 0.13
N TYR A 91 -2.01 0.22 1.21
CA TYR A 91 -2.63 1.51 1.51
C TYR A 91 -1.59 2.62 1.58
N VAL A 92 -1.74 3.66 0.76
CA VAL A 92 -0.78 4.77 0.68
C VAL A 92 -1.32 5.99 1.42
N ILE A 93 -0.51 6.53 2.32
CA ILE A 93 -0.80 7.73 3.11
C ILE A 93 0.17 8.83 2.70
N ASP A 94 -0.36 10.02 2.39
CA ASP A 94 0.45 11.23 2.26
C ASP A 94 0.89 11.69 3.65
N SER A 95 2.16 11.47 4.01
CA SER A 95 2.65 11.81 5.35
C SER A 95 2.77 13.32 5.60
N SER A 96 2.74 14.12 4.53
CA SER A 96 2.81 15.59 4.60
C SER A 96 1.45 16.25 4.79
N ASP A 97 0.36 15.53 4.50
CA ASP A 97 -1.00 16.05 4.54
C ASP A 97 -1.70 15.80 5.88
N ARG A 98 -1.18 16.47 6.91
CA ARG A 98 -1.69 16.35 8.29
C ARG A 98 -3.18 16.70 8.41
N LYS A 99 -3.71 17.54 7.51
CA LYS A 99 -5.13 17.96 7.51
C LYS A 99 -6.08 16.81 7.18
N ARG A 100 -5.61 15.80 6.45
CA ARG A 100 -6.41 14.64 6.02
C ARG A 100 -6.04 13.34 6.76
N PHE A 101 -5.26 13.42 7.85
CA PHE A 101 -4.93 12.24 8.66
C PHE A 101 -6.16 11.58 9.28
N GLU A 102 -7.12 12.37 9.75
CA GLU A 102 -8.38 11.83 10.26
C GLU A 102 -9.18 11.15 9.13
N GLU A 103 -9.33 11.82 7.99
CA GLU A 103 -10.01 11.28 6.80
C GLU A 103 -9.39 9.95 6.35
N THR A 104 -8.07 9.88 6.20
CA THR A 104 -7.41 8.64 5.75
C THR A 104 -7.48 7.53 6.81
N SER A 105 -7.51 7.88 8.09
CA SER A 105 -7.63 6.91 9.18
C SER A 105 -9.04 6.31 9.23
N LEU A 106 -10.08 7.13 9.03
CA LEU A 106 -11.47 6.67 8.95
C LEU A 106 -11.66 5.73 7.75
N GLU A 107 -11.21 6.14 6.57
CA GLU A 107 -11.32 5.33 5.35
C GLU A 107 -10.55 3.99 5.48
N LEU A 108 -9.37 4.00 6.12
CA LEU A 108 -8.66 2.74 6.38
C LEU A 108 -9.41 1.89 7.41
N SER A 109 -9.97 2.47 8.49
CA SER A 109 -10.77 1.71 9.45
C SER A 109 -11.96 1.02 8.79
N GLU A 110 -12.73 1.75 7.98
CA GLU A 110 -13.88 1.21 7.25
C GLU A 110 -13.48 0.04 6.31
N LEU A 111 -12.31 0.13 5.67
CA LEU A 111 -11.77 -0.96 4.87
C LEU A 111 -11.43 -2.21 5.70
N LEU A 112 -10.87 -2.03 6.89
CA LEU A 112 -10.42 -3.14 7.74
C LEU A 112 -11.57 -3.83 8.48
N ASP A 113 -12.67 -3.11 8.72
CA ASP A 113 -13.93 -3.62 9.28
C ASP A 113 -14.76 -4.42 8.26
N GLY A 114 -14.46 -4.29 6.96
CA GLY A 114 -15.15 -5.03 5.89
C GLY A 114 -14.84 -6.53 5.88
N GLU A 115 -15.89 -7.36 5.77
CA GLU A 115 -15.76 -8.83 5.75
C GLU A 115 -14.94 -9.32 4.54
N GLU A 116 -15.08 -8.68 3.37
CA GLU A 116 -14.39 -9.08 2.14
C GLU A 116 -12.86 -8.90 2.21
N LEU A 117 -12.40 -8.03 3.11
CA LEU A 117 -10.98 -7.81 3.37
C LEU A 117 -10.54 -8.46 4.68
N ALA A 118 -11.39 -9.22 5.38
CA ALA A 118 -11.02 -9.86 6.64
C ALA A 118 -9.80 -10.78 6.46
N GLY A 119 -8.80 -10.62 7.35
CA GLY A 119 -7.57 -11.41 7.34
C GLY A 119 -6.57 -11.08 6.22
N VAL A 120 -6.94 -10.28 5.21
CA VAL A 120 -6.02 -9.87 4.14
C VAL A 120 -4.83 -9.08 4.72
N PRO A 121 -3.57 -9.48 4.48
CA PRO A 121 -2.42 -8.72 4.94
C PRO A 121 -2.41 -7.28 4.44
N LEU A 122 -1.98 -6.35 5.29
CA LEU A 122 -1.97 -4.92 5.02
C LEU A 122 -0.54 -4.36 4.98
N LEU A 123 -0.17 -3.71 3.87
CA LEU A 123 1.06 -2.92 3.77
C LEU A 123 0.73 -1.45 3.63
N ILE A 124 1.15 -0.64 4.60
CA ILE A 124 0.96 0.81 4.58
C ILE A 124 2.24 1.49 4.09
N PHE A 125 2.13 2.31 3.04
CA PHE A 125 3.21 3.23 2.65
C PHE A 125 2.94 4.62 3.20
N ALA A 126 3.74 5.04 4.17
CA ALA A 126 3.84 6.40 4.66
C ALA A 126 4.68 7.22 3.67
N ASN A 127 4.04 7.67 2.59
CA ASN A 127 4.69 8.29 1.45
C ASN A 127 5.03 9.77 1.68
N LYS A 128 5.85 10.33 0.79
CA LYS A 128 6.30 11.72 0.73
C LYS A 128 7.22 12.14 1.88
N GLN A 129 8.04 11.21 2.39
CA GLN A 129 9.01 11.48 3.45
C GLN A 129 10.15 12.41 3.02
N ASP A 130 10.28 12.69 1.72
CA ASP A 130 11.16 13.73 1.18
C ASP A 130 10.73 15.17 1.56
N LEU A 131 9.48 15.36 1.96
CA LEU A 131 8.96 16.67 2.34
C LEU A 131 9.25 16.99 3.81
N LEU A 132 9.72 18.20 4.10
CA LEU A 132 10.00 18.67 5.46
C LEU A 132 8.76 18.67 6.39
N THR A 133 7.56 18.71 5.80
CA THR A 133 6.28 18.67 6.53
C THR A 133 5.83 17.24 6.84
N ALA A 134 6.50 16.22 6.29
CA ALA A 134 6.15 14.83 6.48
C ALA A 134 6.25 14.42 7.95
N SER A 135 5.21 13.72 8.40
CA SER A 135 5.16 13.12 9.73
C SER A 135 5.71 11.70 9.64
N THR A 136 6.55 11.29 10.58
CA THR A 136 7.01 9.90 10.63
C THR A 136 5.85 9.00 11.08
N PRO A 137 5.80 7.72 10.65
CA PRO A 137 4.75 6.78 11.07
C PRO A 137 4.57 6.69 12.59
N ARG A 138 5.68 6.82 13.35
CA ARG A 138 5.68 6.79 14.82
C ARG A 138 4.95 7.96 15.48
N SER A 139 4.75 9.06 14.75
CA SER A 139 4.12 10.28 15.25
C SER A 139 2.62 10.37 14.91
N TRP A 140 2.07 9.40 14.20
CA TRP A 140 0.65 9.38 13.87
C TRP A 140 -0.20 9.17 15.14
N PRO A 141 -1.32 9.89 15.28
CA PRO A 141 -2.13 9.89 16.50
C PRO A 141 -2.69 8.49 16.86
N SER A 142 -2.89 7.63 15.86
CA SER A 142 -3.23 6.23 16.02
C SER A 142 -2.88 5.49 14.73
N ALA A 143 -2.21 4.33 14.84
CA ALA A 143 -2.08 3.43 13.69
C ALA A 143 -3.38 2.64 13.55
N PRO A 144 -4.13 2.76 12.44
CA PRO A 144 -5.43 2.10 12.25
C PRO A 144 -5.47 0.58 12.50
N PRO A 145 -4.39 -0.21 12.26
CA PRO A 145 -4.43 -1.66 12.48
C PRO A 145 -4.51 -2.09 13.95
N ALA A 146 -4.39 -1.18 14.93
CA ALA A 146 -4.38 -1.52 16.35
C ALA A 146 -5.65 -2.26 16.82
N HIS A 147 -6.77 -2.10 16.10
CA HIS A 147 -8.04 -2.76 16.39
C HIS A 147 -8.24 -4.11 15.67
N HIS A 148 -7.26 -4.56 14.86
CA HIS A 148 -7.30 -5.83 14.12
C HIS A 148 -6.08 -6.70 14.46
N PRO A 149 -6.00 -7.26 15.69
CA PRO A 149 -4.80 -7.95 16.18
C PRO A 149 -4.43 -9.20 15.38
N ASP A 150 -5.40 -9.85 14.74
CA ASP A 150 -5.19 -11.07 13.94
C ASP A 150 -4.71 -10.76 12.51
N ARG A 151 -4.73 -9.49 12.09
CA ARG A 151 -4.31 -9.09 10.75
C ARG A 151 -2.80 -8.85 10.73
N MET A 152 -2.11 -9.50 9.80
CA MET A 152 -0.71 -9.16 9.50
C MET A 152 -0.65 -7.77 8.88
N TRP A 153 0.15 -6.87 9.46
CA TRP A 153 0.33 -5.54 8.89
C TRP A 153 1.76 -5.00 9.05
N GLN A 154 2.14 -4.08 8.17
CA GLN A 154 3.39 -3.33 8.25
C GLN A 154 3.16 -1.88 7.80
N VAL A 155 3.94 -0.94 8.34
CA VAL A 155 4.07 0.42 7.82
C VAL A 155 5.51 0.68 7.37
N GLN A 156 5.65 1.32 6.21
CA GLN A 156 6.93 1.69 5.63
C GLN A 156 6.97 3.18 5.29
N ALA A 157 7.94 3.89 5.85
CA ALA A 157 8.28 5.24 5.44
C ALA A 157 8.91 5.21 4.04
N CYS A 158 8.41 6.02 3.11
CA CYS A 158 8.98 6.09 1.77
C CYS A 158 8.82 7.45 1.11
N SER A 159 9.57 7.63 0.03
CA SER A 159 9.29 8.64 -0.98
C SER A 159 9.17 7.97 -2.34
N ALA A 160 7.96 8.00 -2.90
CA ALA A 160 7.71 7.49 -4.24
C ALA A 160 8.45 8.29 -5.33
N VAL A 161 8.86 9.53 -5.04
CA VAL A 161 9.57 10.39 -6.01
C VAL A 161 11.08 10.22 -5.97
N THR A 162 11.67 9.88 -4.82
CA THR A 162 13.12 9.59 -4.71
C THR A 162 13.45 8.10 -4.72
N ALA A 163 12.44 7.23 -4.67
CA ALA A 163 12.51 5.78 -4.48
C ALA A 163 12.98 5.31 -3.08
N GLU A 164 13.33 6.23 -2.19
CA GLU A 164 13.77 5.90 -0.84
C GLU A 164 12.69 5.15 -0.07
N GLY A 165 13.06 4.03 0.56
CA GLY A 165 12.15 3.17 1.32
C GLY A 165 11.11 2.40 0.49
N VAL A 166 11.09 2.54 -0.84
CA VAL A 166 10.17 1.81 -1.73
C VAL A 166 10.71 0.41 -2.02
N GLN A 167 11.92 0.30 -2.58
CA GLN A 167 12.53 -0.99 -2.97
C GLN A 167 13.00 -1.81 -1.75
N GLU A 168 13.49 -1.14 -0.70
CA GLU A 168 13.99 -1.76 0.53
C GLU A 168 12.96 -2.61 1.28
N ASN A 169 11.66 -2.50 1.00
CA ASN A 169 10.67 -3.44 1.56
C ASN A 169 9.81 -4.10 0.50
N TRP A 170 9.91 -3.66 -0.77
CA TRP A 170 9.37 -4.40 -1.88
C TRP A 170 10.17 -5.68 -2.15
N GLU A 171 11.50 -5.64 -1.99
CA GLU A 171 12.40 -6.75 -2.34
C GLU A 171 13.17 -7.36 -1.16
N ASN A 172 13.21 -6.72 0.02
CA ASN A 172 13.99 -7.29 1.12
C ASN A 172 13.31 -8.48 1.80
N ASP A 173 14.05 -9.59 1.78
CA ASP A 173 13.74 -10.86 2.44
C ASP A 173 14.39 -10.99 3.83
N HIS A 174 15.04 -9.93 4.33
CA HIS A 174 15.88 -10.08 5.51
C HIS A 174 15.04 -10.37 6.77
N LEU A 175 15.15 -11.62 7.22
CA LEU A 175 15.04 -12.08 8.60
C LEU A 175 15.98 -11.28 9.51
N ALA A 176 15.73 -9.98 9.66
CA ALA A 176 16.29 -9.21 10.75
C ALA A 176 15.44 -9.54 11.98
N THR A 177 15.81 -10.65 12.63
CA THR A 177 15.55 -10.92 14.04
C THR A 177 16.02 -9.70 14.82
N LEU A 178 15.09 -8.83 15.22
CA LEU A 178 15.36 -7.91 16.31
C LEU A 178 15.14 -8.73 17.59
N ARG A 179 16.26 -9.12 18.20
CA ARG A 179 16.31 -9.42 19.64
C ARG A 179 16.05 -8.14 20.42
#